data_AF-A0A4Q3E509-F1
#
_entry.id   AF-A0A4Q3E509-F1
#
_cell.length_a   1.000
_cell.length_b   1.000
_cell.length_c   1.000
_cell.angle_alpha   90.00
_cell.angle_beta   90.00
_cell.angle_gamma   90.00
#
_symmetry.space_group_name_H-M   'P 1'
#
loop_
_entity.id
_entity.type
_entity.pdbx_description
1 polymer ?
#
loop_
_entity_poly.entity_id
_entity_poly.type
_entity_poly.pdbx_seq_one_letter_code
_entity_poly.pdbx_strand_id
1 'polypeptide(L)'
;MVALAVCMWLFNVSLLVNALLGFYNVYFFELFLTQFILKTVFEATFLVQVNAFLGRPKLVWLLLIVSPLHTIYLIYIGLMGNTRKYLWKGRIVR
;
A
#
# COMPACT_ATOMS: atom_id res chain seq x y z
N MET A 1 -16.03 0.57 10.14
CA MET A 1 -15.35 -0.19 9.07
C MET A 1 -14.94 0.72 7.91
N VAL A 2 -15.83 1.55 7.35
CA VAL A 2 -15.49 2.47 6.24
C VAL A 2 -14.43 3.51 6.61
N ALA A 3 -14.54 4.15 7.78
CA ALA A 3 -13.57 5.17 8.22
C ALA A 3 -12.12 4.65 8.32
N LEU A 4 -11.92 3.43 8.85
CA LEU A 4 -10.60 2.80 8.93
C LEU A 4 -9.99 2.57 7.54
N ALA A 5 -10.79 2.09 6.58
CA ALA A 5 -10.32 1.87 5.21
C ALA A 5 -9.93 3.20 4.54
N VAL A 6 -10.70 4.26 4.76
CA VAL A 6 -10.40 5.60 4.25
C VAL A 6 -9.14 6.17 4.90
N CYS A 7 -8.94 6.00 6.21
CA CYS A 7 -7.71 6.40 6.91
C CYS A 7 -6.47 5.65 6.37
N MET A 8 -6.58 4.34 6.14
CA MET A 8 -5.50 3.55 5.54
C MET A 8 -5.18 4.01 4.12
N TRP A 9 -6.20 4.36 3.33
CA TRP A 9 -6.00 4.90 1.98
C TRP A 9 -5.34 6.29 2.02
N LEU A 10 -5.83 7.21 2.85
CA LEU A 10 -5.23 8.53 3.07
C LEU A 10 -3.78 8.45 3.52
N PHE A 11 -3.45 7.49 4.38
CA PHE A 11 -2.07 7.24 4.79
C PHE A 11 -1.18 6.82 3.61
N ASN A 12 -1.65 5.92 2.74
CA ASN A 12 -0.91 5.51 1.54
C ASN A 12 -0.76 6.65 0.52
N VAL A 13 -1.79 7.48 0.35
CA VAL A 13 -1.73 8.68 -0.50
C VAL A 13 -0.74 9.70 0.06
N SER A 14 -0.76 9.94 1.37
CA SER A 14 0.19 10.81 2.07
C SER A 14 1.63 10.32 1.88
N LEU A 15 1.84 9.00 1.91
CA LEU A 15 3.15 8.39 1.69
C LEU A 15 3.66 8.68 0.25
N LEU A 16 2.78 8.61 -0.75
CA LEU A 16 3.12 8.94 -2.15
C LEU A 16 3.36 10.45 -2.34
N VAL A 17 2.56 11.30 -1.70
CA VAL A 17 2.70 12.77 -1.75
C VAL A 17 3.99 13.21 -1.07
N ASN A 18 4.35 12.63 0.08
CA ASN A 18 5.63 12.89 0.74
C ASN A 18 6.82 12.40 -0.10
N ALA A 19 6.68 11.32 -0.87
CA ALA A 19 7.70 10.88 -1.83
C ALA A 19 7.99 11.95 -2.89
N LEU A 20 6.93 12.54 -3.46
CA LEU A 20 7.02 13.57 -4.49
C LEU A 20 7.54 14.90 -3.92
N LEU A 21 7.08 15.30 -2.73
CA LEU A 21 7.53 16.51 -2.03
C LEU A 21 8.94 16.37 -1.45
N GLY A 22 9.39 15.15 -1.15
CA GLY A 22 10.74 14.86 -0.68
C GLY A 22 11.83 15.22 -1.70
N PHE A 23 11.51 15.23 -3.00
CA PHE A 23 12.42 15.75 -4.03
C PHE A 23 12.65 17.26 -3.93
N TYR A 24 11.75 17.99 -3.27
CA TYR A 24 11.81 19.44 -3.13
C TYR A 24 12.37 19.89 -1.76
N ASN A 25 12.25 19.05 -0.72
CA ASN A 25 12.66 19.40 0.64
C ASN A 25 13.08 18.16 1.45
N VAL A 26 14.30 18.22 2.00
CA VAL A 26 14.96 17.13 2.74
C VAL A 26 14.15 16.68 3.96
N TYR A 27 13.43 17.58 4.61
CA TYR A 27 12.62 17.24 5.80
C TYR A 27 11.46 16.29 5.47
N PHE A 28 10.80 16.50 4.33
CA PHE A 28 9.73 15.61 3.87
C PHE A 28 10.28 14.27 3.36
N PHE A 29 11.52 14.27 2.86
CA PHE A 29 12.20 13.06 2.46
C PHE A 29 12.53 12.16 3.66
N GLU A 30 13.00 12.70 4.79
CA GLU A 30 13.25 11.91 6.01
C GLU A 30 11.95 11.30 6.57
N LEU A 31 10.85 12.06 6.57
CA LEU A 31 9.53 11.56 6.98
C LEU A 31 9.05 10.43 6.06
N PHE A 32 9.17 10.62 4.74
CA PHE A 32 8.85 9.59 3.75
C PHE A 32 9.69 8.33 3.96
N LEU A 33 11.01 8.49 4.12
CA LEU A 33 11.95 7.37 4.24
C LEU A 33 11.68 6.57 5.52
N THR A 34 11.39 7.26 6.63
CA THR A 34 11.02 6.62 7.90
C THR A 34 9.73 5.82 7.76
N GLN A 35 8.68 6.42 7.16
CA GLN A 35 7.40 5.73 6.91
C GLN A 35 7.55 4.54 5.95
N PHE A 36 8.37 4.69 4.91
CA PHE A 36 8.63 3.64 3.93
C PHE A 36 9.40 2.47 4.56
N ILE A 37 10.47 2.75 5.31
CA ILE A 37 11.25 1.72 6.01
C ILE A 37 10.36 0.95 6.99
N LEU A 38 9.59 1.65 7.82
CA LEU A 38 8.68 1.01 8.78
C LEU A 38 7.69 0.08 8.07
N LYS A 39 7.08 0.56 6.96
CA LYS A 39 6.16 -0.23 6.15
C LYS A 39 6.84 -1.48 5.58
N THR A 40 8.00 -1.32 4.94
CA THR A 40 8.76 -2.43 4.36
C THR A 40 9.23 -3.43 5.41
N VAL A 41 9.64 -2.99 6.60
CA VAL A 41 10.05 -3.88 7.71
C VAL A 41 8.88 -4.73 8.21
N PHE A 42 7.70 -4.15 8.39
CA PHE A 42 6.52 -4.91 8.78
C PHE A 42 6.14 -5.95 7.72
N GLU A 43 6.15 -5.55 6.44
CA GLU A 43 5.83 -6.42 5.31
C GLU A 43 6.85 -7.55 5.17
N ALA A 44 8.14 -7.24 5.30
CA ALA A 44 9.24 -8.21 5.28
C ALA A 44 9.14 -9.19 6.47
N THR A 45 8.83 -8.72 7.67
CA THR A 45 8.71 -9.60 8.86
C THR A 45 7.59 -10.61 8.67
N PHE A 46 6.42 -10.15 8.20
CA PHE A 46 5.28 -11.03 7.94
C PHE A 46 5.59 -12.06 6.85
N LEU A 47 6.20 -11.63 5.74
CA LEU A 47 6.52 -12.51 4.62
C LEU A 47 7.73 -13.41 4.86
N VAL A 48 8.70 -13.03 5.69
CA VAL A 48 9.77 -13.93 6.12
C VAL A 48 9.18 -15.08 6.92
N GLN A 49 8.21 -14.80 7.81
CA GLN A 49 7.50 -15.86 8.53
C GLN A 49 6.71 -16.78 7.58
N VAL A 50 6.00 -16.22 6.60
CA VAL A 50 5.23 -16.99 5.59
C VAL A 50 6.15 -17.77 4.63
N ASN A 51 7.25 -17.18 4.16
CA ASN A 51 8.19 -17.84 3.25
C ASN A 51 9.06 -18.88 3.96
N ALA A 52 9.36 -18.69 5.25
CA ALA A 52 9.96 -19.72 6.08
C ALA A 52 9.01 -20.91 6.23
N PHE A 53 7.71 -20.66 6.37
CA PHE A 53 6.69 -21.70 6.35
C PHE A 53 6.60 -22.43 4.99
N LEU A 54 6.77 -21.72 3.86
CA LEU A 54 6.76 -22.31 2.51
C LEU A 54 8.12 -22.84 2.03
N GLY A 55 9.21 -22.69 2.79
CA GLY A 55 10.56 -23.15 2.42
C GLY A 55 11.16 -22.46 1.17
N ARG A 56 10.68 -21.26 0.79
CA ARG A 56 11.04 -20.57 -0.46
C ARG A 56 11.55 -19.13 -0.20
N PRO A 57 12.79 -18.96 0.31
CA PRO A 57 13.31 -17.64 0.71
C PRO A 57 13.57 -16.69 -0.48
N LYS A 58 13.70 -17.20 -1.71
CA LYS A 58 13.96 -16.39 -2.91
C LYS A 58 12.82 -15.41 -3.24
N LEU A 59 11.61 -15.62 -2.72
CA LEU A 59 10.47 -14.73 -2.98
C LEU A 59 10.56 -13.40 -2.21
N VAL A 60 11.42 -13.31 -1.19
CA VAL A 60 11.61 -12.08 -0.39
C VAL A 60 12.20 -10.93 -1.21
N TRP A 61 12.99 -11.21 -2.26
CA TRP A 61 13.51 -10.17 -3.16
C TRP A 61 12.42 -9.51 -4.02
N LEU A 62 11.38 -10.26 -4.40
CA LEU A 62 10.26 -9.73 -5.17
C LEU A 62 9.48 -8.67 -4.37
N LEU A 63 9.57 -8.75 -3.04
CA LEU A 63 8.89 -7.90 -2.07
C LEU A 63 9.32 -6.44 -2.19
N LEU A 64 10.61 -6.17 -2.44
CA LEU A 64 11.12 -4.82 -2.62
C LEU A 64 10.47 -4.11 -3.83
N ILE A 65 10.12 -4.88 -4.87
CA ILE A 65 9.43 -4.41 -6.07
C ILE A 65 7.91 -4.35 -5.86
N VAL A 66 7.36 -5.32 -5.11
CA VAL A 66 5.93 -5.39 -4.82
C VAL A 66 5.48 -4.30 -3.85
N SER A 67 6.25 -3.90 -2.84
CA SER A 67 5.87 -2.84 -1.88
C SER A 67 5.47 -1.50 -2.54
N PRO A 68 6.25 -0.92 -3.48
CA PRO A 68 5.83 0.29 -4.19
C PRO A 68 4.64 0.02 -5.12
N LEU A 69 4.61 -1.12 -5.82
CA LEU A 69 3.49 -1.52 -6.68
C LEU A 69 2.18 -1.64 -5.89
N HIS A 70 2.22 -2.24 -4.70
CA HIS A 70 1.08 -2.41 -3.82
C HIS A 70 0.57 -1.07 -3.30
N THR A 71 1.45 -0.11 -3.05
CA THR A 71 1.07 1.26 -2.66
C THR A 71 0.28 1.93 -3.79
N ILE A 72 0.74 1.83 -5.03
CA ILE A 72 0.03 2.35 -6.22
C ILE A 72 -1.30 1.63 -6.42
N TYR A 73 -1.30 0.29 -6.30
CA TYR A 73 -2.49 -0.54 -6.42
C TYR A 73 -3.54 -0.13 -5.38
N LEU A 74 -3.18 0.01 -4.10
CA LEU A 74 -4.10 0.46 -3.04
C LEU A 74 -4.74 1.81 -3.34
N ILE A 75 -3.97 2.75 -3.88
CA ILE A 75 -4.49 4.06 -4.28
C ILE A 75 -5.51 3.89 -5.41
N TYR A 76 -5.18 3.08 -6.42
CA TYR A 76 -6.04 2.79 -7.57
C TYR A 76 -7.36 2.12 -7.18
N ILE A 77 -7.35 1.07 -6.35
CA ILE A 77 -8.59 0.41 -5.94
C ILE A 77 -9.42 1.30 -5.01
N GLY A 78 -8.79 2.14 -4.19
CA GLY A 78 -9.52 3.12 -3.37
C GLY A 78 -10.24 4.18 -4.21
N LEU A 79 -9.60 4.64 -5.29
CA LEU A 79 -10.22 5.57 -6.24
C LEU A 79 -11.36 4.90 -7.02
N MET A 80 -11.12 3.70 -7.56
CA MET A 80 -12.09 2.95 -8.37
C MET A 80 -13.21 2.31 -7.53
N GLY A 81 -12.95 2.05 -6.25
CA GLY A 81 -13.88 1.49 -5.30
C GLY A 81 -15.04 2.44 -4.97
N ASN A 82 -14.81 3.75 -5.04
CA ASN A 82 -15.87 4.75 -4.86
C ASN A 82 -16.83 4.83 -6.06
N THR A 83 -16.44 4.33 -7.23
CA THR A 83 -17.17 4.54 -8.50
C THR A 83 -18.07 3.38 -8.89
N ARG A 84 -17.87 2.15 -8.37
CA ARG A 84 -18.68 1.01 -8.80
C ARG A 84 -19.91 0.84 -7.91
N LYS A 85 -21.06 1.27 -8.42
CA LYS A 85 -22.36 0.69 -8.01
C LYS A 85 -22.28 -0.82 -8.25
N TYR A 86 -22.44 -1.61 -7.19
CA TYR A 86 -22.39 -3.06 -7.27
C TYR A 86 -23.58 -3.54 -8.13
N LEU A 87 -23.30 -3.84 -9.39
CA LEU A 87 -24.28 -4.37 -10.34
C LEU A 87 -24.27 -5.89 -10.22
N TRP A 88 -25.25 -6.44 -9.53
CA TRP A 88 -25.44 -7.89 -9.44
C TRP A 88 -26.44 -8.34 -10.50
N LYS A 89 -25.99 -9.15 -11.47
CA LYS A 89 -26.83 -9.70 -12.56
C LYS A 89 -27.74 -8.64 -13.23
N GLY A 90 -27.15 -7.53 -13.67
CA GLY A 90 -27.88 -6.48 -14.40
C GLY A 90 -28.87 -5.64 -13.57
N ARG A 91 -28.92 -5.83 -12.24
CA ARG A 91 -29.72 -5.00 -11.33
C ARG A 91 -28.79 -4.25 -10.36
N ILE A 92 -29.09 -2.97 -10.18
CA ILE A 92 -28.44 -2.14 -9.16
C ILE A 92 -29.06 -2.54 -7.83
N VAL A 93 -28.30 -3.27 -7.01
CA VAL A 93 -28.73 -3.60 -5.64
C VAL A 93 -28.38 -2.38 -4.78
N ARG A 94 -29.39 -1.79 -4.14
CA ARG A 94 -29.26 -0.59 -3.30
C ARG A 94 -29.21 -0.99 -1.83
#